data_AF-A0A268TB16-F1
#
_entry.id   AF-A0A268TB16-F1
#
_cell.length_a   1.000
_cell.length_b   1.000
_cell.length_c   1.000
_cell.angle_alpha   90.00
_cell.angle_beta   90.00
_cell.angle_gamma   90.00
#
_symmetry.space_group_name_H-M   'P 1'
#
loop_
_entity.id
_entity.type
_entity.pdbx_description
1 polymer ?
#
loop_
_entity_poly.entity_id
_entity_poly.type
_entity_poly.pdbx_seq_one_letter_code
_entity_poly.pdbx_strand_id
1 'polypeptide(L)'
;MGTSISSKKYEGVRFKSLSDGDIAYYVRFTKDGKRHEVKVGTKFGGWSEKLAFSKKIELENDFVANSPITFAMVAERYLPAIVFSLLF
;
A
#
# COMPACT_ATOMS: atom_id res chain seq x y z
N MET A 1 2.29 19.64 22.33
CA MET A 1 1.93 18.40 21.61
C MET A 1 1.29 18.78 20.29
N GLY A 2 1.91 18.52 19.14
CA GLY A 2 1.31 18.85 17.84
C GLY A 2 0.17 17.90 17.49
N THR A 3 -0.98 18.45 17.09
CA THR A 3 -2.18 17.71 16.71
C THR A 3 -1.97 16.98 15.39
N SER A 4 -2.18 15.66 15.38
CA SER A 4 -2.18 14.86 14.15
C SER A 4 -3.54 14.99 13.45
N ILE A 5 -3.52 15.42 12.19
CA ILE A 5 -4.69 15.61 11.33
C ILE A 5 -4.77 14.43 10.36
N SER A 6 -5.96 13.83 10.22
CA SER A 6 -6.18 12.78 9.23
C SER A 6 -6.47 13.40 7.86
N SER A 7 -5.93 12.81 6.79
CA SER A 7 -6.28 13.21 5.43
C SER A 7 -7.76 12.91 5.18
N LYS A 8 -8.46 13.88 4.57
CA LYS A 8 -9.85 13.69 4.12
C LYS A 8 -9.95 12.92 2.81
N LYS A 9 -8.86 12.90 2.02
CA LYS A 9 -8.84 12.31 0.68
C LYS A 9 -8.23 10.92 0.67
N TYR A 10 -7.26 10.66 1.54
CA TYR A 10 -6.49 9.41 1.55
C TYR A 10 -6.66 8.68 2.89
N GLU A 11 -7.49 7.64 2.89
CA GLU A 11 -7.80 6.87 4.10
C GLU A 11 -6.54 6.19 4.68
N GLY A 12 -6.36 6.35 6.00
CA GLY A 12 -5.21 5.82 6.72
C GLY A 12 -3.99 6.73 6.67
N VAL A 13 -4.00 7.83 5.90
CA VAL A 13 -2.93 8.83 5.93
C VAL A 13 -3.22 9.89 6.99
N ARG A 14 -2.21 10.19 7.81
CA ARG A 14 -2.25 11.24 8.82
C ARG A 14 -1.03 12.13 8.67
N PHE A 15 -1.15 13.39 9.03
CA PHE A 15 -0.04 14.31 9.02
C PHE A 15 -0.04 15.18 10.27
N LYS A 16 1.15 15.66 10.65
CA LYS A 16 1.35 16.48 11.82
C LYS A 16 2.37 17.56 11.52
N SER A 17 2.03 18.80 11.87
CA SER A 17 2.98 19.90 11.83
C SER A 17 4.05 19.72 12.91
N LEU A 18 5.30 19.83 12.51
CA LEU A 18 6.47 19.82 13.36
C LEU A 18 6.79 21.25 13.84
N SER A 19 7.59 21.37 14.89
CA SER A 19 7.93 22.67 15.52
C SER A 19 8.79 23.57 14.62
N ASP A 20 9.46 22.99 13.63
CA ASP A 20 10.28 23.65 12.61
C ASP A 20 9.46 24.14 11.40
N GLY A 21 8.14 23.92 11.39
CA GLY A 21 7.27 24.26 10.27
C GLY A 21 7.17 23.19 9.18
N ASP A 22 7.87 22.06 9.32
CA ASP A 22 7.72 20.92 8.42
C ASP A 22 6.44 20.12 8.75
N ILE A 23 6.03 19.23 7.85
CA ILE A 23 4.87 18.35 8.00
C ILE A 23 5.35 16.91 7.92
N ALA A 24 5.22 16.18 9.02
CA ALA A 24 5.46 14.73 9.03
C ALA A 24 4.22 13.97 8.59
N TYR A 25 4.40 12.99 7.70
CA TYR A 25 3.36 12.08 7.22
C TYR A 25 3.48 10.71 7.90
N TYR A 26 2.33 10.15 8.24
CA TYR A 26 2.15 8.85 8.88
C TYR A 26 1.11 8.06 8.13
N VAL A 27 1.27 6.74 8.10
CA VAL A 27 0.31 5.82 7.50
C VAL A 27 -0.11 4.77 8.50
N ARG A 28 -1.41 4.53 8.58
CA ARG A 28 -2.01 3.43 9.33
C ARG A 28 -2.42 2.34 8.35
N PHE A 29 -1.98 1.13 8.64
CA PHE A 29 -2.29 -0.07 7.86
C PHE A 29 -2.56 -1.24 8.80
N THR A 30 -3.28 -2.25 8.31
CA THR A 30 -3.54 -3.48 9.08
C THR A 30 -2.74 -4.62 8.47
N LYS A 31 -1.99 -5.33 9.29
CA LYS A 31 -1.17 -6.47 8.90
C LYS A 31 -1.26 -7.56 9.96
N ASP A 32 -1.44 -8.81 9.56
CA ASP A 32 -1.59 -9.96 10.48
C ASP A 32 -2.68 -9.75 11.56
N GLY A 33 -3.77 -9.09 11.19
CA GLY A 33 -4.86 -8.72 12.10
C GLY A 33 -4.51 -7.63 13.12
N LYS A 34 -3.31 -7.05 13.05
CA LYS A 34 -2.84 -5.97 13.93
C LYS A 34 -2.76 -4.66 13.18
N ARG A 35 -3.14 -3.57 13.85
CA ARG A 35 -3.02 -2.21 13.32
C ARG A 35 -1.63 -1.66 13.60
N HIS A 36 -0.96 -1.21 12.54
CA HIS A 36 0.34 -0.56 12.60
C HIS A 36 0.22 0.89 12.15
N GLU A 37 1.02 1.77 12.74
CA GLU A 37 1.17 3.17 12.31
C GLU A 37 2.66 3.46 12.18
N VAL A 38 3.09 3.96 11.03
CA VAL A 38 4.51 4.27 10.77
C VAL A 38 4.65 5.66 10.17
N LYS A 39 5.72 6.36 10.56
CA LYS A 39 6.13 7.62 9.92
C LYS A 39 6.77 7.27 8.58
N VAL A 40 6.25 7.83 7.49
CA VAL A 40 6.78 7.57 6.13
C VAL A 40 7.77 8.64 5.67
N GLY A 41 7.62 9.87 6.15
CA GLY A 41 8.55 10.95 5.80
C GLY A 41 8.00 12.32 6.16
N THR A 42 8.63 13.36 5.61
CA THR A 42 8.22 14.74 5.81
C THR A 42 8.07 15.50 4.49
N LYS A 43 7.32 16.59 4.51
CA LYS A 43 7.05 17.41 3.33
C LYS A 43 8.33 18.02 2.77
N PHE A 44 9.23 18.50 3.61
CA PHE A 44 10.53 18.99 3.16
C PHE A 44 11.40 17.86 2.59
N GLY A 45 11.22 16.63 3.06
CA GLY A 45 11.80 15.42 2.45
C GLY A 45 11.12 14.98 1.16
N GLY A 46 10.25 15.79 0.55
CA GLY A 46 9.57 15.49 -0.71
C GLY A 46 8.32 14.61 -0.58
N TRP A 47 7.88 14.30 0.64
CA TRP A 47 6.67 13.49 0.84
C TRP A 47 5.39 14.31 0.65
N SER A 48 4.36 13.64 0.18
CA SER A 48 3.01 14.18 0.03
C SER A 48 1.98 13.15 0.50
N GLU A 49 0.73 13.58 0.72
CA GLU A 49 -0.35 12.67 1.10
C GLU A 49 -0.55 11.55 0.08
N LYS A 50 -0.41 11.85 -1.22
CA LYS A 50 -0.50 10.86 -2.30
C LYS A 50 0.60 9.81 -2.19
N LEU A 51 1.86 10.24 -1.98
CA LEU A 51 2.99 9.33 -1.84
C LEU A 51 2.89 8.48 -0.57
N ALA A 52 2.44 9.08 0.54
CA ALA A 52 2.15 8.37 1.77
C ALA A 52 1.08 7.29 1.55
N PHE A 53 0.01 7.60 0.83
CA PHE A 53 -1.04 6.62 0.50
C PHE A 53 -0.53 5.48 -0.39
N SER A 54 0.26 5.78 -1.42
CA SER A 54 0.93 4.75 -2.22
C SER A 54 1.81 3.85 -1.35
N LYS A 55 2.56 4.42 -0.40
CA LYS A 55 3.39 3.65 0.52
C LYS A 55 2.57 2.79 1.48
N LYS A 56 1.39 3.25 1.92
CA LYS A 56 0.44 2.45 2.70
C LYS A 56 0.00 1.22 1.90
N ILE A 57 -0.38 1.41 0.63
CA ILE A 57 -0.79 0.31 -0.26
C ILE A 57 0.37 -0.69 -0.43
N GLU A 58 1.60 -0.20 -0.63
CA GLU A 58 2.79 -1.07 -0.66
C GLU A 58 2.95 -1.86 0.65
N LEU A 59 2.80 -1.24 1.82
CA LEU A 59 2.94 -1.94 3.10
C LEU A 59 1.82 -2.97 3.37
N GLU A 60 0.62 -2.73 2.83
CA GLU A 60 -0.50 -3.68 2.88
C GLU A 60 -0.29 -4.82 1.87
N ASN A 61 0.25 -4.53 0.68
CA ASN A 61 0.42 -5.48 -0.42
C ASN A 61 1.74 -6.24 -0.42
N ASP A 62 2.82 -5.72 0.18
CA ASP A 62 4.12 -6.40 0.35
C ASP A 62 3.98 -7.67 1.19
N PHE A 63 2.82 -7.89 1.82
CA PHE A 63 2.47 -9.15 2.47
C PHE A 63 1.73 -10.16 1.57
N VAL A 64 1.18 -9.72 0.43
CA VAL A 64 0.76 -10.63 -0.66
C VAL A 64 2.03 -11.01 -1.42
N ALA A 65 2.80 -11.89 -0.78
CA ALA A 65 3.84 -12.72 -1.36
C ALA A 65 4.60 -12.13 -2.56
N ASN A 66 5.87 -11.79 -2.33
CA ASN A 66 6.94 -12.04 -3.30
C ASN A 66 7.06 -13.56 -3.60
N SER A 67 5.95 -14.25 -3.87
CA SER A 67 5.98 -15.47 -4.64
C SER A 67 6.24 -14.99 -6.06
N PRO A 68 7.36 -15.36 -6.70
CA PRO A 68 7.56 -15.05 -8.10
C PRO A 68 6.35 -15.58 -8.86
N ILE A 69 5.62 -14.69 -9.52
CA ILE A 69 4.53 -15.08 -10.42
C ILE A 69 5.20 -15.85 -11.54
N THR A 70 5.05 -17.18 -11.53
CA THR A 70 5.61 -18.02 -12.58
C THR A 70 4.73 -17.90 -13.83
N PHE A 71 5.35 -18.05 -14.99
CA PHE A 71 4.63 -18.10 -16.27
C PHE A 71 3.50 -19.15 -16.24
N ALA A 72 3.70 -20.27 -15.52
CA ALA A 72 2.69 -21.32 -15.34
C ALA A 72 1.40 -20.80 -14.68
N MET A 73 1.49 -20.02 -13.59
CA MET A 73 0.32 -19.46 -12.91
C MET A 73 -0.47 -18.49 -13.79
N VAL A 74 0.23 -17.74 -14.65
CA VAL A 74 -0.41 -16.84 -15.61
C VAL A 74 -1.06 -17.64 -16.72
N ALA A 75 -0.36 -18.63 -17.28
CA ALA A 75 -0.88 -19.49 -18.34
C ALA A 75 -2.17 -20.19 -17.90
N GLU A 76 -2.24 -20.79 -16.71
CA GLU A 76 -3.45 -21.46 -16.22
C GLU A 76 -4.65 -20.52 -16.04
N ARG A 77 -4.41 -19.26 -15.66
CA ARG A 77 -5.49 -18.29 -15.45
C ARG A 77 -6.07 -17.72 -16.73
N TYR A 78 -5.24 -17.62 -17.78
CA TYR A 78 -5.61 -16.99 -19.06
C TYR A 78 -5.80 -17.97 -20.22
N LEU A 79 -5.36 -19.22 -20.06
CA LEU A 79 -5.65 -20.34 -20.96
C LEU A 79 -6.46 -21.37 -20.18
N PRO A 80 -7.77 -21.14 -19.92
CA PRO A 80 -8.64 -22.26 -19.57
C PRO A 80 -8.48 -23.27 -20.70
N ALA A 81 -8.05 -24.48 -20.34
CA ALA A 81 -7.73 -25.56 -21.25
C ALA A 81 -8.73 -25.59 -22.41
N ILE A 82 -8.27 -25.31 -23.63
CA ILE A 82 -8.98 -25.70 -24.86
C ILE A 82 -8.86 -27.22 -24.94
N VAL A 83 -9.51 -27.91 -24.01
CA VAL A 83 -9.66 -29.36 -23.98
C VAL A 83 -11.14 -29.60 -23.81
N PHE A 84 -11.90 -29.23 -24.83
CA PHE A 84 -13.11 -29.94 -25.18
C PHE A 84 -13.32 -29.77 -26.69
N SER A 85 -13.49 -30.90 -27.37
CA SER A 85 -13.86 -31.05 -28.79
C SER A 85 -12.75 -31.27 -29.81
N LEU A 86 -11.87 -32.25 -29.56
CA LEU A 86 -11.32 -33.10 -30.63
C LEU A 86 -11.34 -34.57 -30.16
N LEU A 87 -12.55 -35.06 -29.87
CA LEU A 87 -12.87 -36.49 -29.78
C LEU A 87 -14.40 -36.57 -29.84
N PHE A 88 -14.90 -36.65 -31.07
CA PHE A 88 -16.10 -37.32 -31.61
C PHE A 88 -16.55 -36.61 -32.88
#